data_AF-A0A6I9NI75-F1
#
_entry.id   AF-A0A6I9NI75-F1
#
_cell.length_a   1.000
_cell.length_b   1.000
_cell.length_c   1.000
_cell.angle_alpha   90.00
_cell.angle_beta   90.00
_cell.angle_gamma   90.00
#
_symmetry.space_group_name_H-M   'P 1'
#
loop_
_entity.id
_entity.type
_entity.pdbx_description
1 polymer ?
#
loop_
_entity_poly.entity_id
_entity_poly.type
_entity_poly.pdbx_seq_one_letter_code
_entity_poly.pdbx_strand_id
1 'polypeptide(L)'
;MEAIMDTIVDSLFCFFVTLGAVPIIRCPRGNAAEMVAVKLDKKLRENLRDARNSLFTGDNMAAGQFSFQRPLFVLADRNVDMATPLHHTWTYQALIHDVL
;
A
#
# COMPACT_ATOMS: atom_id res chain seq x y z
N MET A 1 -2.25 14.62 -12.62
CA MET A 1 -2.86 13.63 -11.71
C MET A 1 -2.28 12.24 -11.91
N GLU A 2 -2.15 11.78 -13.16
CA GLU A 2 -1.55 10.47 -13.46
C GLU A 2 -0.12 10.29 -12.92
N ALA A 3 0.76 11.28 -13.10
CA ALA A 3 2.13 11.23 -12.57
C ALA A 3 2.20 11.09 -11.03
N ILE A 4 1.27 11.71 -10.30
CA ILE A 4 1.19 11.58 -8.83
C ILE A 4 0.79 10.16 -8.45
N MET A 5 -0.21 9.62 -9.15
CA MET A 5 -0.66 8.24 -8.95
C MET A 5 0.47 7.24 -9.24
N ASP A 6 1.22 7.43 -10.33
CA ASP A 6 2.36 6.56 -10.66
C ASP A 6 3.44 6.64 -9.58
N THR A 7 3.72 7.84 -9.06
CA THR A 7 4.67 8.03 -7.94
C THR A 7 4.21 7.28 -6.68
N ILE A 8 2.90 7.32 -6.36
CA ILE A 8 2.32 6.59 -5.23
C ILE A 8 2.44 5.08 -5.45
N VAL A 9 2.09 4.59 -6.64
CA VAL A 9 2.19 3.17 -7.00
C VAL A 9 3.62 2.67 -6.91
N ASP A 10 4.59 3.45 -7.39
CA ASP A 10 6.01 3.14 -7.32
C ASP A 10 6.52 3.08 -5.88
N SER A 11 6.14 4.05 -5.05
CA SER A 11 6.51 4.10 -3.64
C SER A 11 5.93 2.91 -2.86
N LEU A 12 4.65 2.59 -3.09
CA LEU A 12 3.98 1.43 -2.47
C LEU A 12 4.59 0.12 -2.94
N PHE A 13 4.96 0.01 -4.23
CA PHE A 13 5.65 -1.16 -4.75
C PHE A 13 7.00 -1.36 -4.05
N CYS A 14 7.82 -0.31 -3.93
CA CYS A 14 9.09 -0.36 -3.21
C CYS A 14 8.92 -0.76 -1.74
N PHE A 15 7.87 -0.25 -1.07
CA PHE A 15 7.53 -0.65 0.30
C PHE A 15 7.28 -2.16 0.40
N PHE A 16 6.48 -2.75 -0.48
CA PHE A 16 6.19 -4.18 -0.45
C PHE A 16 7.37 -5.06 -0.85
N VAL A 17 8.22 -4.58 -1.78
CA VAL A 17 9.50 -5.24 -2.09
C VAL A 17 10.38 -5.28 -0.85
N THR A 18 10.49 -4.17 -0.12
CA THR A 18 11.29 -4.06 1.11
C THR A 18 10.73 -4.95 2.23
N LEU A 19 9.39 -5.01 2.35
CA LEU A 19 8.70 -5.89 3.28
C LEU A 19 8.84 -7.38 2.91
N GLY A 20 9.20 -7.69 1.66
CA GLY A 20 9.28 -9.06 1.15
C GLY A 20 7.93 -9.77 1.10
N ALA A 21 6.81 -9.03 1.04
CA ALA A 21 5.47 -9.59 1.15
C ALA A 21 4.53 -9.08 0.06
N VAL A 22 3.71 -9.98 -0.48
CA VAL A 22 2.66 -9.64 -1.47
C VAL A 22 1.32 -9.50 -0.76
N PRO A 23 0.76 -8.29 -0.63
CA PRO A 23 -0.46 -8.07 0.14
C PRO A 23 -1.72 -8.49 -0.61
N ILE A 24 -2.81 -8.75 0.12
CA ILE A 24 -4.17 -8.79 -0.43
C ILE A 24 -4.71 -7.35 -0.45
N ILE A 25 -5.02 -6.82 -1.63
CA ILE A 25 -5.46 -5.43 -1.79
C ILE A 25 -6.99 -5.33 -1.64
N ARG A 26 -7.46 -4.35 -0.88
CA ARG A 26 -8.87 -3.97 -0.72
C ARG A 26 -9.02 -2.45 -0.82
N CYS A 27 -10.04 -2.00 -1.54
CA CYS A 27 -10.36 -0.58 -1.69
C CYS A 27 -11.87 -0.38 -1.93
N PRO A 28 -12.44 0.78 -1.54
CA PRO A 28 -13.73 1.25 -2.05
C PRO A 28 -13.72 1.40 -3.58
N ARG A 29 -14.89 1.28 -4.21
CA ARG A 29 -15.04 1.45 -5.67
C ARG A 29 -15.37 2.88 -6.05
N GLY A 30 -14.99 3.29 -7.25
CA GLY A 30 -15.44 4.52 -7.91
C GLY A 30 -14.59 5.77 -7.60
N ASN A 31 -13.40 5.62 -7.01
CA ASN A 31 -12.57 6.76 -6.62
C ASN A 31 -11.06 6.48 -6.78
N ALA A 32 -10.21 7.42 -6.37
CA ALA A 32 -8.76 7.36 -6.57
C ALA A 32 -8.09 6.15 -5.90
N ALA A 33 -8.60 5.69 -4.75
CA ALA A 33 -8.12 4.46 -4.12
C ALA A 33 -8.21 3.25 -5.05
N GLU A 34 -9.28 3.11 -5.85
CA GLU A 34 -9.43 2.01 -6.82
C GLU A 34 -8.40 2.13 -7.95
N MET A 35 -8.15 3.34 -8.46
CA MET A 35 -7.19 3.56 -9.53
C MET A 35 -5.77 3.18 -9.11
N VAL A 36 -5.37 3.57 -7.89
CA VAL A 36 -4.07 3.17 -7.30
C VAL A 36 -4.02 1.67 -7.08
N ALA A 37 -5.09 1.07 -6.53
CA ALA A 37 -5.17 -0.37 -6.27
C ALA A 37 -4.98 -1.21 -7.54
N VAL A 38 -5.66 -0.84 -8.62
CA VAL A 38 -5.59 -1.55 -9.91
C VAL A 38 -4.21 -1.41 -10.54
N LYS A 39 -3.62 -0.21 -10.55
CA LYS A 39 -2.26 -0.01 -11.07
C LYS A 39 -1.21 -0.78 -10.24
N LEU A 40 -1.33 -0.77 -8.92
CA LEU A 40 -0.42 -1.52 -8.03
C LEU A 40 -0.57 -3.04 -8.20
N ASP A 41 -1.79 -3.57 -8.26
CA ASP A 41 -2.04 -5.00 -8.48
C ASP A 41 -1.44 -5.46 -9.82
N LYS A 42 -1.62 -4.66 -10.88
CA LYS A 42 -0.98 -4.91 -12.18
C LYS A 42 0.54 -4.97 -12.07
N LYS A 43 1.16 -3.95 -11.46
CA LYS A 43 2.62 -3.88 -11.30
C LYS A 43 3.17 -5.05 -10.47
N LEU A 44 2.49 -5.44 -9.40
CA LEU A 44 2.87 -6.61 -8.60
C LEU A 44 2.79 -7.90 -9.41
N ARG A 45 1.70 -8.13 -10.15
CA ARG A 45 1.53 -9.33 -10.99
C ARG A 45 2.58 -9.42 -12.10
N GLU A 46 2.92 -8.30 -12.72
CA GLU A 46 3.95 -8.25 -13.77
C GLU A 46 5.32 -8.64 -13.22
N ASN A 47 5.72 -8.12 -12.06
CA ASN A 47 7.01 -8.43 -11.43
C ASN A 47 7.06 -9.85 -10.83
N LEU A 48 5.92 -10.42 -10.40
CA LEU A 48 5.86 -11.81 -9.92
C LEU A 48 5.92 -12.84 -11.05
N ARG A 49 5.47 -12.49 -12.26
CA ARG A 49 5.55 -13.36 -13.44
C ARG A 49 6.99 -13.54 -13.93
N ASP A 50 7.84 -12.54 -13.71
CA ASP A 50 9.26 -12.61 -14.10
C ASP A 50 10.09 -13.36 -13.05
N ALA A 51 10.03 -14.69 -13.12
CA ALA A 51 10.71 -15.59 -12.18
C ALA A 51 12.24 -15.49 -12.22
N ARG A 52 12.83 -14.83 -13.23
CA ARG A 52 14.29 -14.67 -13.33
C ARG A 52 14.81 -13.48 -12.54
N ASN A 53 13.95 -12.53 -12.17
CA ASN A 53 14.35 -11.29 -11.50
C ASN A 53 13.35 -10.87 -10.41
N SER A 54 12.77 -11.86 -9.71
CA SER A 54 11.74 -11.59 -8.71
C SER A 54 12.35 -10.82 -7.53
N LEU A 55 11.96 -9.55 -7.40
CA LEU A 55 12.36 -8.68 -6.28
C LEU A 55 11.79 -9.17 -4.93
N PHE A 56 10.89 -10.16 -4.94
CA PHE A 56 10.23 -10.73 -3.77
C PHE A 56 10.89 -12.03 -3.25
N THR A 57 12.00 -12.48 -3.84
CA THR A 57 12.70 -13.74 -3.48
C THR A 57 13.99 -13.56 -2.66
N GLY A 58 14.20 -12.41 -2.01
CA GLY A 58 15.38 -12.21 -1.15
C GLY A 58 15.43 -13.21 0.02
N ASP A 59 16.43 -14.09 0.00
CA ASP A 59 17.03 -15.04 0.98
C ASP A 59 16.17 -15.80 2.04
N ASN A 60 14.92 -15.40 2.27
CA ASN A 60 14.03 -15.99 3.29
C ASN A 60 12.70 -16.50 2.73
N MET A 61 12.38 -16.25 1.46
CA MET A 61 11.06 -16.56 0.90
C MET A 61 11.11 -17.84 0.07
N ALA A 62 11.00 -19.00 0.74
CA ALA A 62 10.68 -20.24 0.05
C ALA A 62 9.32 -20.07 -0.66
N ALA A 63 9.22 -20.49 -1.92
CA ALA A 63 8.07 -20.32 -2.80
C ALA A 63 6.69 -20.76 -2.23
N GLY A 64 6.65 -21.46 -1.09
CA GLY A 64 5.45 -21.84 -0.34
C GLY A 64 4.95 -20.85 0.73
N GLN A 65 5.66 -19.76 1.04
CA GLN A 65 5.22 -18.79 2.07
C GLN A 65 4.20 -17.76 1.57
N PHE A 66 4.09 -17.54 0.26
CA PHE A 66 3.10 -16.63 -0.31
C PHE A 66 1.64 -17.08 -0.10
N SER A 67 1.39 -18.34 0.28
CA SER A 67 0.02 -18.86 0.43
C SER A 67 -0.54 -18.74 1.85
N PHE A 68 0.27 -18.60 2.90
CA PHE A 68 -0.21 -18.74 4.28
C PHE A 68 -0.12 -17.46 5.14
N GLN A 69 0.68 -16.45 4.76
CA GLN A 69 0.82 -15.21 5.55
C GLN A 69 0.85 -13.95 4.65
N ARG A 70 -0.26 -13.69 3.93
CA ARG A 70 -0.38 -12.45 3.15
C ARG A 70 -1.00 -11.34 3.98
N PRO A 71 -0.33 -10.18 4.15
CA PRO A 71 -0.91 -9.05 4.84
C PRO A 71 -2.08 -8.45 4.05
N LEU A 72 -3.05 -7.85 4.75
CA LEU A 72 -4.14 -7.10 4.14
C LEU A 72 -3.69 -5.65 3.92
N PHE A 73 -3.77 -5.15 2.70
CA PHE A 73 -3.55 -3.75 2.36
C PHE A 73 -4.86 -3.08 2.01
N VAL A 74 -5.29 -2.12 2.84
CA VAL A 74 -6.54 -1.37 2.66
C VAL A 74 -6.21 0.04 2.17
N LEU A 75 -6.69 0.37 0.98
CA LEU A 75 -6.64 1.72 0.42
C LEU A 75 -7.98 2.41 0.66
N ALA A 76 -7.93 3.61 1.24
CA ALA A 76 -9.11 4.45 1.46
C ALA A 76 -8.81 5.89 1.04
N ASP A 77 -9.81 6.54 0.48
CA ASP A 77 -9.77 7.97 0.17
C ASP A 77 -10.11 8.80 1.42
N ARG A 78 -9.54 10.02 1.51
CA ARG A 78 -9.72 10.91 2.68
C ARG A 78 -11.18 11.27 2.96
N ASN A 79 -12.04 11.22 1.95
CA ASN A 79 -13.46 11.53 2.08
C ASN A 79 -14.25 10.53 2.93
N VAL A 80 -13.68 9.36 3.27
CA VAL A 80 -14.31 8.39 4.18
C VAL A 80 -14.53 8.96 5.59
N ASP A 81 -13.65 9.86 6.02
CA ASP A 81 -13.75 10.54 7.31
C ASP A 81 -13.01 11.88 7.21
N MET A 82 -13.74 13.00 7.24
CA MET A 82 -13.14 14.34 7.24
C MET A 82 -13.15 14.99 8.62
N ALA A 83 -13.85 14.42 9.60
CA ALA A 83 -13.98 15.02 10.92
C ALA A 83 -12.71 14.81 11.75
N THR A 84 -12.15 13.60 11.71
CA THR A 84 -10.99 13.24 12.57
C THR A 84 -9.77 14.13 12.39
N PRO A 85 -9.32 14.52 11.17
CA PRO A 85 -8.14 15.38 11.02
C PRO A 85 -8.34 16.81 11.52
N LEU A 86 -9.59 17.26 11.64
CA LEU A 86 -9.94 18.59 12.13
C LEU A 86 -10.20 18.60 13.63
N HIS A 87 -10.19 17.44 14.27
CA HIS A 87 -10.44 17.32 15.69
C HIS A 87 -9.16 17.60 16.49
N HIS A 88 -9.21 18.58 17.39
CA HIS A 88 -8.15 18.82 18.37
C HIS A 88 -8.16 17.67 19.39
N THR A 89 -7.30 16.68 19.16
CA THR A 89 -7.18 15.52 20.05
C THR A 89 -6.18 15.79 21.19
N TRP A 90 -6.38 15.12 22.32
CA TRP A 90 -5.62 15.31 23.56
C TRP A 90 -4.56 14.22 23.79
N THR A 91 -4.38 13.31 22.82
CA THR A 91 -3.30 12.32 22.87
C THR A 91 -1.98 13.03 22.62
N TYR A 92 -0.96 12.71 23.43
CA TYR A 92 0.31 13.44 23.47
C TYR A 92 0.92 13.71 22.09
N GLN A 93 1.07 12.67 21.27
CA GLN A 93 1.66 12.80 19.93
C GLN A 93 0.84 13.74 19.02
N ALA A 94 -0.49 13.59 19.01
CA ALA A 94 -1.33 14.36 18.11
C ALA A 94 -1.46 15.83 18.57
N LEU A 95 -1.56 16.07 19.88
CA LEU A 95 -1.62 17.42 20.45
C LEU A 95 -0.33 18.21 20.20
N ILE A 96 0.83 17.56 20.35
CA ILE A 96 2.11 18.22 20.06
C ILE A 96 2.20 18.61 18.59
N HIS A 97 1.88 17.69 17.67
CA HIS A 97 1.90 17.98 16.23
C HIS A 97 0.93 19.09 15.80
N ASP A 98 -0.10 19.36 16.60
CA ASP A 98 -1.14 20.34 16.31
C ASP A 98 -0.80 21.73 16.85
N VAL A 99 -0.12 21.82 18.01
CA VAL A 99 0.11 23.09 18.72
C VAL A 99 1.57 23.58 18.65
N LEU A 100 2.54 22.71 18.41
CA LEU A 100 3.99 23.01 18.43
C LEU A 100 4.67 22.70 17.10
#